data_AF-A0A2T5GCA2-F1
#
_entry.id   AF-A0A2T5GCA2-F1
#
_cell.length_a   1.000
_cell.length_b   1.000
_cell.length_c   1.000
_cell.angle_alpha   90.00
_cell.angle_beta   90.00
_cell.angle_gamma   90.00
#
_symmetry.space_group_name_H-M   'P 1'
#
loop_
_entity.id
_entity.type
_entity.pdbx_description
1 polymer ?
#
loop_
_entity_poly.entity_id
_entity_poly.type
_entity_poly.pdbx_seq_one_letter_code
_entity_poly.pdbx_strand_id
1 'polypeptide(L)'
;MLESGRGPGRRKRRKWAILLAPVVLILPCLILGPPAAAGFSGAPPSGGDAHSVYYQDKVAVLMFHHLDETFRSPVTITPRQFEDDLAMLKAKGYHVISMEQFRAWLEGKAPVPPNAVLLTFDDGYDSFRTIAVPLLKKYGMTATNFLIVSFAERPRRSAALSYLDWQAIENLYREGFDFFDASRPRHADVRSGPPAADQRRSAGHHRRKTGGAPSVAGRAASGAALTGVRG
;
A
#
# COMPACT_ATOMS: atom_id res chain seq x y z
N MET A 1 18.62 97.45 -59.10
CA MET A 1 17.27 98.07 -59.09
C MET A 1 16.32 97.07 -59.73
N LEU A 2 15.36 96.58 -58.93
CA LEU A 2 14.08 95.95 -59.26
C LEU A 2 14.01 94.57 -59.99
N GLU A 3 13.32 93.67 -59.27
CA GLU A 3 12.48 92.51 -59.62
C GLU A 3 12.55 91.85 -61.03
N SER A 4 12.64 90.50 -61.04
CA SER A 4 11.47 89.65 -61.37
C SER A 4 11.85 88.16 -61.54
N GLY A 5 11.08 87.30 -60.88
CA GLY A 5 10.61 85.97 -61.30
C GLY A 5 11.57 84.91 -61.88
N ARG A 6 11.69 83.78 -61.17
CA ARG A 6 11.46 82.40 -61.67
C ARG A 6 11.76 81.37 -60.58
N GLY A 7 10.76 80.56 -60.21
CA GLY A 7 11.00 79.25 -59.61
C GLY A 7 11.69 78.33 -60.62
N PRO A 8 12.45 77.31 -60.19
CA PRO A 8 11.84 75.98 -59.97
C PRO A 8 12.54 75.09 -58.93
N GLY A 9 11.93 73.95 -58.61
CA GLY A 9 12.72 72.73 -58.39
C GLY A 9 12.52 71.97 -57.07
N ARG A 10 11.67 70.94 -57.16
CA ARG A 10 11.85 69.57 -56.62
C ARG A 10 12.54 69.41 -55.25
N ARG A 11 11.86 68.72 -54.32
CA ARG A 11 12.34 67.41 -53.82
C ARG A 11 11.32 66.62 -52.97
N LYS A 12 11.19 65.35 -53.40
CA LYS A 12 10.97 64.10 -52.65
C LYS A 12 9.61 63.87 -51.95
N ARG A 13 8.79 63.12 -52.69
CA ARG A 13 7.71 62.24 -52.24
C ARG A 13 8.16 61.35 -51.06
N ARG A 14 7.43 61.38 -49.95
CA ARG A 14 7.49 60.36 -48.89
C ARG A 14 6.33 59.38 -49.09
N LYS A 15 6.67 58.09 -49.20
CA LYS A 15 5.76 56.97 -49.41
C LYS A 15 5.02 56.69 -48.10
N TRP A 16 3.68 56.64 -48.14
CA TRP A 16 2.87 56.10 -47.05
C TRP A 16 2.79 54.59 -47.24
N ALA A 17 3.34 53.84 -46.28
CA ALA A 17 3.30 52.38 -46.24
C ALA A 17 1.96 51.92 -45.64
N ILE A 18 1.26 51.08 -46.38
CA ILE A 18 0.13 50.29 -45.92
C ILE A 18 0.70 49.17 -45.04
N LEU A 19 0.23 49.04 -43.81
CA LEU A 19 0.51 47.90 -42.94
C LEU A 19 -0.80 47.23 -42.55
N LEU A 20 -0.99 46.04 -43.12
CA LEU A 20 -2.00 45.04 -42.80
C LEU A 20 -1.81 44.56 -41.36
N ALA A 21 -2.90 44.54 -40.59
CA ALA A 21 -2.94 43.96 -39.25
C ALA A 21 -2.92 42.42 -39.31
N PRO A 22 -2.14 41.73 -38.46
CA PRO A 22 -2.34 40.31 -38.21
C PRO A 22 -3.29 40.10 -37.04
N VAL A 23 -4.35 39.34 -37.32
CA VAL A 23 -5.28 38.72 -36.39
C VAL A 23 -4.51 37.79 -35.44
N VAL A 24 -4.49 38.11 -34.15
CA VAL A 24 -3.96 37.23 -33.11
C VAL A 24 -5.07 36.26 -32.69
N LEU A 25 -4.96 35.02 -33.19
CA LEU A 25 -5.75 33.88 -32.75
C LEU A 25 -5.31 33.50 -31.32
N ILE A 26 -6.20 33.71 -30.35
CA ILE A 26 -6.03 33.24 -28.99
C ILE A 26 -6.32 31.73 -28.98
N LEU A 27 -5.26 30.95 -28.89
CA LEU A 27 -5.30 29.51 -28.62
C LEU A 27 -5.61 29.32 -27.12
N PRO A 28 -6.70 28.65 -26.70
CA PRO A 28 -6.86 28.29 -25.30
C PRO A 28 -5.90 27.14 -25.01
N CYS A 29 -4.80 27.48 -24.34
CA CYS A 29 -3.86 26.53 -23.76
C CYS A 29 -4.61 25.76 -22.66
N LEU A 30 -5.01 24.53 -22.96
CA LEU A 30 -5.44 23.53 -21.97
C LEU A 30 -4.24 23.23 -21.07
N ILE A 31 -4.14 23.97 -19.97
CA ILE A 31 -3.25 23.62 -18.86
C ILE A 31 -3.90 22.45 -18.14
N LEU A 32 -3.52 21.24 -18.54
CA LEU A 32 -3.72 20.03 -17.76
C LEU A 32 -2.80 20.12 -16.52
N GLY A 33 -3.30 20.74 -15.45
CA GLY A 33 -2.63 20.71 -14.15
C GLY A 33 -2.57 19.28 -13.61
N PRO A 34 -1.52 18.91 -12.84
CA PRO A 34 -1.49 17.61 -12.17
C PRO A 34 -2.70 17.49 -11.23
N PRO A 35 -3.25 16.28 -11.02
CA PRO A 35 -4.34 16.10 -10.06
C PRO A 35 -3.87 16.61 -8.70
N ALA A 36 -4.65 17.52 -8.12
CA ALA A 36 -4.46 17.99 -6.77
C ALA A 36 -4.31 16.77 -5.86
N ALA A 37 -3.14 16.64 -5.23
CA ALA A 37 -3.04 15.85 -4.02
C ALA A 37 -4.18 16.31 -3.12
N ALA A 38 -4.98 15.37 -2.64
CA ALA A 38 -6.08 15.63 -1.73
C ALA A 38 -5.49 16.29 -0.47
N GLY A 39 -5.38 17.61 -0.50
CA GLY A 39 -5.03 18.43 0.64
C GLY A 39 -6.09 18.20 1.68
N PHE A 40 -5.65 18.05 2.92
CA PHE A 40 -6.52 17.99 4.09
C PHE A 40 -7.33 19.29 4.14
N SER A 41 -8.52 19.31 3.54
CA SER A 41 -9.51 20.36 3.73
C SER A 41 -10.29 20.04 5.01
N GLY A 42 -9.57 20.10 6.13
CA GLY A 42 -10.15 20.24 7.44
C GLY A 42 -9.72 21.61 7.94
N ALA A 43 -10.61 22.59 7.86
CA ALA A 43 -10.43 23.82 8.63
C ALA A 43 -10.18 23.43 10.10
N PRO A 44 -9.25 24.09 10.81
CA PRO A 44 -9.05 23.80 12.23
C PRO A 44 -10.40 23.98 12.95
N PRO A 45 -10.83 23.02 13.78
CA PRO A 45 -12.09 23.14 14.50
C PRO A 45 -12.05 24.39 15.37
N SER A 46 -12.88 25.36 15.01
CA SER A 46 -13.08 26.57 15.77
C SER A 46 -13.94 26.27 17.00
N GLY A 47 -13.29 26.21 18.16
CA GLY A 47 -13.92 26.33 19.47
C GLY A 47 -14.22 25.01 20.17
N GLY A 48 -13.65 24.82 21.36
CA GLY A 48 -14.29 24.01 22.40
C GLY A 48 -13.39 23.11 23.23
N ASP A 49 -12.50 22.33 22.63
CA ASP A 49 -11.71 21.31 23.35
C ASP A 49 -10.24 21.39 22.94
N ALA A 50 -9.47 22.26 23.61
CA ALA A 50 -8.03 22.35 23.39
C ALA A 50 -7.35 21.10 23.99
N HIS A 51 -7.28 20.01 23.22
CA HIS A 51 -6.42 18.89 23.56
C HIS A 51 -4.98 19.39 23.74
N SER A 52 -4.30 18.93 24.79
CA SER A 52 -2.92 19.31 25.06
C SER A 52 -2.01 18.87 23.91
N VAL A 53 -1.15 19.78 23.45
CA VAL A 53 -0.10 19.45 22.48
C VAL A 53 1.11 18.93 23.24
N TYR A 54 1.44 17.65 23.06
CA TYR A 54 2.59 16.99 23.67
C TYR A 54 3.86 17.11 22.81
N TYR A 55 3.71 17.07 21.49
CA TYR A 55 4.79 17.29 20.53
C TYR A 55 4.26 17.79 19.18
N GLN A 56 5.13 18.42 18.41
CA GLN A 56 4.90 18.91 17.05
C GLN A 56 6.11 18.55 16.18
N ASP A 57 5.92 18.52 14.86
CA ASP A 57 6.94 18.20 13.86
C ASP A 57 7.71 16.89 14.16
N LYS A 58 7.01 15.94 14.76
CA LYS A 58 7.50 14.60 15.13
C LYS A 58 6.35 13.63 15.01
N VAL A 59 6.68 12.36 14.79
CA VAL A 59 5.72 11.26 14.75
C VAL A 59 6.14 10.21 15.75
N ALA A 60 5.23 9.82 16.65
CA ALA A 60 5.42 8.64 17.46
C ALA A 60 5.03 7.39 16.65
N VAL A 61 5.87 6.36 16.67
CA VAL A 61 5.58 5.08 15.99
C VAL A 61 5.27 4.03 17.04
N LEU A 62 4.05 3.49 17.03
CA LEU A 62 3.62 2.43 17.93
C LEU A 62 3.58 1.11 17.16
N MET A 63 4.28 0.10 17.68
CA MET A 63 4.44 -1.20 17.03
C MET A 63 3.71 -2.27 17.83
N PHE A 64 2.83 -3.00 17.15
CA PHE A 64 2.10 -4.15 17.65
C PHE A 64 2.51 -5.41 16.88
N HIS A 65 2.21 -6.59 17.41
CA HIS A 65 2.42 -7.85 16.69
C HIS A 65 1.12 -8.66 16.68
N HIS A 66 0.77 -9.25 17.82
CA HIS A 66 -0.34 -10.18 17.93
C HIS A 66 -1.36 -9.72 18.96
N LEU A 67 -2.65 -9.94 18.66
CA LEU A 67 -3.76 -9.70 19.58
C LEU A 67 -4.44 -11.02 19.90
N ASP A 68 -4.47 -11.40 21.17
CA ASP A 68 -5.12 -12.64 21.61
C ASP A 68 -5.59 -12.54 23.06
N GLU A 69 -6.74 -13.16 23.37
CA GLU A 69 -7.31 -13.17 24.72
C GLU A 69 -6.55 -14.09 25.68
N THR A 70 -5.95 -15.17 25.18
CA THR A 70 -5.42 -16.27 26.00
C THR A 70 -3.96 -16.58 25.75
N PHE A 71 -3.50 -16.47 24.50
CA PHE A 71 -2.09 -16.62 24.16
C PHE A 71 -1.28 -15.49 24.80
N ARG A 72 -0.13 -15.84 25.36
CA ARG A 72 0.76 -14.90 26.05
C ARG A 72 2.16 -15.04 25.48
N SER A 73 2.71 -13.92 25.06
CA SER A 73 4.10 -13.75 24.68
C SER A 73 4.53 -12.32 25.02
N PRO A 74 5.83 -12.00 25.03
CA PRO A 74 6.31 -10.64 25.24
C PRO A 74 5.78 -9.61 24.21
N VAL A 75 5.22 -10.06 23.08
CA VAL A 75 4.72 -9.21 21.98
C VAL A 75 3.22 -9.40 21.72
N THR A 76 2.50 -10.04 22.64
CA THR A 76 1.05 -10.24 22.55
C THR A 76 0.31 -9.39 23.58
N ILE A 77 -0.66 -8.60 23.13
CA ILE A 77 -1.57 -7.86 24.01
C ILE A 77 -3.00 -8.36 23.82
N THR A 78 -3.87 -8.05 24.79
CA THR A 78 -5.28 -8.41 24.69
C THR A 78 -6.03 -7.46 23.74
N PRO A 79 -7.14 -7.90 23.11
CA PRO A 79 -8.03 -7.03 22.35
C PRO A 79 -8.52 -5.82 23.16
N ARG A 80 -8.84 -6.04 24.44
CA ARG A 80 -9.24 -4.97 25.36
C ARG A 80 -8.15 -3.94 25.56
N GLN A 81 -6.91 -4.38 25.79
CA GLN A 81 -5.78 -3.46 25.94
C GLN A 81 -5.55 -2.63 24.68
N PHE A 82 -5.63 -3.27 23.50
CA PHE A 82 -5.53 -2.54 22.24
C PHE A 82 -6.66 -1.52 22.06
N GLU A 83 -7.90 -1.87 22.41
CA GLU A 83 -9.02 -0.93 22.39
C GLU A 83 -8.81 0.25 23.36
N ASP A 84 -8.33 0.00 24.57
CA ASP A 84 -8.01 1.04 25.55
C ASP A 84 -6.92 1.98 25.01
N ASP A 85 -5.92 1.46 24.29
CA ASP A 85 -4.89 2.26 23.61
C ASP A 85 -5.51 3.19 22.55
N LEU A 86 -6.39 2.67 21.68
CA LEU A 86 -7.07 3.47 20.64
C LEU A 86 -7.99 4.54 21.26
N ALA A 87 -8.73 4.18 22.30
CA ALA A 87 -9.61 5.09 23.01
C ALA A 87 -8.81 6.23 23.66
N MET A 88 -7.66 5.90 24.26
CA MET A 88 -6.75 6.87 24.86
C MET A 88 -6.17 7.84 23.81
N LEU A 89 -5.71 7.32 22.66
CA LEU A 89 -5.21 8.15 21.57
C LEU A 89 -6.27 9.16 21.12
N LYS A 90 -7.51 8.70 20.91
CA LYS A 90 -8.62 9.56 20.52
C LYS A 90 -8.96 10.59 21.59
N ALA A 91 -9.10 10.17 22.84
CA ALA A 91 -9.49 11.05 23.96
C ALA A 91 -8.45 12.15 24.24
N LYS A 92 -7.16 11.87 23.99
CA LYS A 92 -6.06 12.83 24.20
C LYS A 92 -5.73 13.68 22.98
N GLY A 93 -6.46 13.54 21.88
CA GLY A 93 -6.22 14.32 20.66
C GLY A 93 -4.93 13.94 19.93
N TYR A 94 -4.58 12.65 19.92
CA TYR A 94 -3.57 12.14 19.00
C TYR A 94 -4.17 11.95 17.61
N HIS A 95 -3.35 12.23 16.60
CA HIS A 95 -3.76 12.13 15.20
C HIS A 95 -3.07 10.93 14.56
N VAL A 96 -3.82 9.84 14.36
CA VAL A 96 -3.29 8.68 13.65
C VAL A 96 -3.14 9.02 12.16
N ILE A 97 -1.94 8.86 11.63
CA ILE A 97 -1.59 9.16 10.24
C ILE A 97 -1.34 7.88 9.43
N SER A 98 -1.53 7.94 8.11
CA SER A 98 -1.20 6.85 7.19
C SER A 98 0.30 6.77 6.90
N MET A 99 0.76 5.64 6.36
CA MET A 99 2.15 5.51 5.90
C MET A 99 2.47 6.48 4.77
N GLU A 100 1.50 6.80 3.92
CA GLU A 100 1.66 7.81 2.87
C GLU A 100 1.95 9.20 3.46
N GLN A 101 1.18 9.61 4.47
CA GLN A 101 1.40 10.88 5.18
C GLN A 101 2.76 10.88 5.89
N PHE A 102 3.12 9.77 6.54
CA PHE A 102 4.42 9.63 7.19
C PHE A 102 5.58 9.77 6.20
N ARG A 103 5.51 9.13 5.04
CA ARG A 103 6.53 9.25 3.99
C ARG A 103 6.62 10.67 3.43
N ALA A 104 5.48 11.30 3.14
CA ALA A 104 5.44 12.67 2.64
C ALA A 104 6.12 13.65 3.62
N TRP A 105 5.95 13.41 4.92
CA TRP A 105 6.61 14.19 5.97
C TRP A 105 8.12 13.97 6.04
N LEU A 106 8.58 12.71 6.00
CA LEU A 106 10.02 12.41 5.97
C LEU A 106 10.71 13.01 4.74
N GLU A 107 10.01 13.11 3.61
CA GLU A 107 10.51 13.71 2.38
C GLU A 107 10.39 15.25 2.35
N GLY A 108 9.88 15.87 3.41
CA GLY A 108 9.68 17.32 3.50
C GLY A 108 8.59 17.86 2.56
N LYS A 109 7.70 16.99 2.05
CA LYS A 109 6.65 17.35 1.08
C LYS A 109 5.36 17.83 1.76
N ALA A 110 5.11 17.40 2.99
CA ALA A 110 3.93 17.80 3.76
C ALA A 110 4.23 17.82 5.27
N PRO A 111 3.60 18.70 6.06
CA PRO A 111 3.68 18.65 7.52
C PRO A 111 2.85 17.49 8.09
N VAL A 112 3.07 17.18 9.37
CA VAL A 112 2.19 16.31 10.18
C VAL A 112 1.42 17.13 11.20
N PRO A 113 0.22 16.70 11.62
CA PRO A 113 -0.48 17.35 12.72
C PRO A 113 0.32 17.26 14.03
N PRO A 114 0.09 18.16 15.00
CA PRO A 114 0.54 17.96 16.38
C PRO A 114 0.12 16.59 16.89
N ASN A 115 0.89 15.98 17.79
CA ASN A 115 0.58 14.65 18.35
C ASN A 115 0.34 13.55 17.28
N ALA A 116 1.06 13.60 16.15
CA ALA A 116 0.94 12.59 15.09
C ALA A 116 1.47 11.22 15.52
N VAL A 117 0.68 10.17 15.28
CA VAL A 117 1.01 8.78 15.61
C VAL A 117 0.88 7.89 14.38
N LEU A 118 1.88 7.06 14.13
CA LEU A 118 1.80 5.97 13.15
C LEU A 118 1.61 4.65 13.90
N LEU A 119 0.57 3.89 13.54
CA LEU A 119 0.32 2.56 14.07
C LEU A 119 0.86 1.51 13.11
N THR A 120 1.74 0.63 13.60
CA THR A 120 2.33 -0.45 12.81
C THR A 120 2.06 -1.82 13.45
N PHE A 121 1.94 -2.84 12.60
CA PHE A 121 1.82 -4.24 12.99
C PHE A 121 2.88 -5.05 12.26
N ASP A 122 3.55 -5.98 12.95
CA ASP A 122 4.58 -6.82 12.36
C ASP A 122 4.13 -8.29 12.26
N ASP A 123 4.92 -9.11 11.56
CA ASP A 123 4.78 -10.55 11.34
C ASP A 123 3.58 -11.02 10.50
N GLY A 124 2.52 -10.21 10.37
CA GLY A 124 1.35 -10.55 9.57
C GLY A 124 0.38 -11.52 10.24
N TYR A 125 0.20 -11.45 11.56
CA TYR A 125 -0.82 -12.24 12.26
C TYR A 125 -2.24 -11.93 11.78
N ASP A 126 -3.08 -12.96 11.65
CA ASP A 126 -4.48 -12.85 11.23
C ASP A 126 -5.34 -12.10 12.25
N SER A 127 -4.87 -11.99 13.51
CA SER A 127 -5.47 -11.12 14.53
C SER A 127 -5.58 -9.65 14.09
N PHE A 128 -4.71 -9.21 13.17
CA PHE A 128 -4.85 -7.89 12.56
C PHE A 128 -6.20 -7.75 11.84
N ARG A 129 -6.56 -8.73 11.01
CA ARG A 129 -7.83 -8.73 10.28
C ARG A 129 -9.03 -8.93 11.21
N THR A 130 -8.94 -9.91 12.10
CA THR A 130 -10.09 -10.37 12.88
C THR A 130 -10.40 -9.49 14.09
N ILE A 131 -9.40 -8.78 14.62
CA ILE A 131 -9.51 -8.00 15.86
C ILE A 131 -9.13 -6.54 15.64
N ALA A 132 -7.93 -6.28 15.09
CA ALA A 132 -7.42 -4.90 15.00
C ALA A 132 -8.24 -4.04 14.04
N VAL A 133 -8.53 -4.54 12.84
CA VAL A 133 -9.24 -3.80 11.79
C VAL A 133 -10.65 -3.34 12.23
N PRO A 134 -11.52 -4.19 12.82
CA PRO A 134 -12.79 -3.73 13.36
C PRO A 134 -12.66 -2.60 14.39
N LEU A 135 -11.67 -2.68 15.29
CA LEU A 135 -11.40 -1.66 16.29
C LEU A 135 -10.87 -0.37 15.66
N LEU A 136 -9.89 -0.45 14.76
CA LEU A 136 -9.37 0.70 14.01
C LEU A 136 -10.50 1.45 13.28
N LYS A 137 -11.41 0.71 12.61
CA LYS A 137 -12.60 1.28 11.98
C LYS A 137 -13.53 1.96 12.98
N LYS A 138 -13.79 1.33 14.14
CA LYS A 138 -14.62 1.91 15.21
C LYS A 138 -14.08 3.27 15.68
N TYR A 139 -12.76 3.44 15.73
CA TYR A 139 -12.14 4.69 16.17
C TYR A 139 -11.85 5.69 15.03
N GLY A 140 -12.05 5.30 13.77
CA GLY A 140 -11.74 6.13 12.59
C GLY A 140 -10.23 6.24 12.34
N MET A 141 -9.49 5.19 12.66
CA MET A 141 -8.03 5.14 12.59
C MET A 141 -7.56 4.16 11.52
N THR A 142 -6.31 4.32 11.07
CA THR A 142 -5.64 3.41 10.14
C THR A 142 -4.38 2.80 10.77
N ALA A 143 -3.81 1.79 10.12
CA ALA A 143 -2.55 1.18 10.51
C ALA A 143 -1.83 0.57 9.29
N THR A 144 -0.54 0.32 9.44
CA THR A 144 0.29 -0.33 8.45
C THR A 144 0.78 -1.68 8.95
N ASN A 145 0.80 -2.70 8.09
CA ASN A 145 1.25 -4.04 8.47
C ASN A 145 2.51 -4.46 7.68
N PHE A 146 3.55 -4.84 8.38
CA PHE A 146 4.82 -5.34 7.86
C PHE A 146 4.81 -6.88 7.88
N LEU A 147 4.66 -7.47 6.70
CA LEU A 147 4.43 -8.91 6.52
C LEU A 147 5.74 -9.69 6.37
N ILE A 148 5.79 -10.87 6.98
CA ILE A 148 6.74 -11.91 6.57
C ILE A 148 6.11 -12.66 5.39
N VAL A 149 6.52 -12.33 4.16
CA VAL A 149 5.87 -12.79 2.92
C VAL A 149 5.76 -14.32 2.84
N SER A 150 6.76 -15.05 3.33
CA SER A 150 6.73 -16.53 3.34
C SER A 150 5.63 -17.12 4.23
N PHE A 151 5.16 -16.38 5.24
CA PHE A 151 4.02 -16.79 6.07
C PHE A 151 2.69 -16.58 5.33
N ALA A 152 2.58 -15.56 4.47
CA ALA A 152 1.40 -15.35 3.64
C ALA A 152 1.26 -16.40 2.51
N GLU A 153 2.39 -16.89 1.97
CA GLU A 153 2.40 -17.95 0.96
C GLU A 153 1.99 -19.32 1.53
N ARG A 154 2.37 -19.59 2.79
CA ARG A 154 2.07 -20.85 3.50
C ARG A 154 1.59 -20.54 4.91
N PRO A 155 0.36 -20.03 5.06
CA PRO A 155 -0.15 -19.61 6.35
C PRO A 155 -0.19 -20.80 7.30
N ARG A 156 0.61 -20.72 8.36
CA ARG A 156 0.42 -21.60 9.51
C ARG A 156 -0.91 -21.23 10.15
N ARG A 157 -1.74 -22.23 10.41
CA ARG A 157 -3.02 -22.06 11.07
C ARG A 157 -3.09 -23.00 12.25
N SER A 158 -3.17 -22.41 13.42
CA SER A 158 -3.50 -23.06 14.67
C SER A 158 -4.45 -22.15 15.45
N ALA A 159 -5.07 -22.68 16.51
CA ALA A 159 -5.96 -21.90 17.35
C ALA A 159 -5.30 -20.64 17.95
N ALA A 160 -3.99 -20.70 18.21
CA ALA A 160 -3.24 -19.61 18.86
C ALA A 160 -2.34 -18.81 17.91
N LEU A 161 -2.00 -19.34 16.73
CA LEU A 161 -1.10 -18.71 15.78
C LEU A 161 -1.64 -18.94 14.38
N SER A 162 -2.25 -17.89 13.82
CA SER A 162 -2.71 -17.82 12.45
C SER A 162 -2.17 -16.56 11.80
N TYR A 163 -1.75 -16.67 10.54
CA TYR A 163 -1.22 -15.56 9.74
C TYR A 163 -2.17 -15.19 8.60
N LEU A 164 -2.11 -13.94 8.17
CA LEU A 164 -2.84 -13.44 7.01
C LEU A 164 -2.46 -14.25 5.76
N ASP A 165 -3.46 -14.60 4.95
CA ASP A 165 -3.24 -15.10 3.60
C ASP A 165 -3.36 -13.97 2.56
N TRP A 166 -2.97 -14.27 1.33
CA TRP A 166 -3.00 -13.29 0.23
C TRP A 166 -4.39 -12.70 -0.02
N GLN A 167 -5.44 -13.50 0.10
CA GLN A 167 -6.81 -13.03 -0.10
C GLN A 167 -7.21 -12.01 0.98
N ALA A 168 -6.87 -12.28 2.24
CA ALA A 168 -7.06 -11.35 3.34
C ALA A 168 -6.30 -10.03 3.12
N ILE A 169 -5.04 -10.11 2.70
CA ILE A 169 -4.19 -8.94 2.43
C ILE A 169 -4.81 -8.06 1.33
N GLU A 170 -5.20 -8.66 0.21
CA GLU A 170 -5.81 -7.93 -0.91
C GLU A 170 -7.12 -7.24 -0.51
N ASN A 171 -7.96 -7.90 0.30
CA ASN A 171 -9.21 -7.31 0.78
C ASN A 171 -8.95 -6.11 1.69
N LEU A 172 -8.05 -6.26 2.67
CA LEU A 172 -7.72 -5.19 3.60
C LEU A 172 -7.05 -4.01 2.91
N TYR A 173 -6.25 -4.25 1.88
CA TYR A 173 -5.67 -3.18 1.08
C TYR A 173 -6.75 -2.31 0.41
N ARG A 174 -7.80 -2.94 -0.13
CA ARG A 174 -8.96 -2.22 -0.70
C ARG A 174 -9.76 -1.45 0.34
N GLU A 175 -9.64 -1.82 1.61
CA GLU A 175 -10.27 -1.12 2.73
C GLU A 175 -9.41 0.03 3.28
N GLY A 176 -8.23 0.29 2.70
CA GLY A 176 -7.37 1.42 3.04
C GLY A 176 -6.27 1.13 4.07
N PHE A 177 -5.95 -0.14 4.29
CA PHE A 177 -4.80 -0.54 5.11
C PHE A 177 -3.56 -0.78 4.24
N ASP A 178 -2.40 -0.36 4.72
CA ASP A 178 -1.14 -0.50 4.00
C ASP A 178 -0.38 -1.77 4.40
N PHE A 179 0.30 -2.39 3.43
CA PHE A 179 1.09 -3.62 3.63
C PHE A 179 2.48 -3.51 3.00
N PHE A 180 3.52 -3.88 3.74
CA PHE A 180 4.92 -3.85 3.28
C PHE A 180 5.64 -5.15 3.61
N ASP A 181 6.70 -5.47 2.85
CA ASP A 181 7.56 -6.62 3.09
C ASP A 181 8.56 -6.36 4.23
N ALA A 182 8.51 -7.19 5.28
CA ALA A 182 9.45 -7.19 6.41
C ALA A 182 10.64 -8.17 6.21
N SER A 183 10.57 -9.05 5.22
CA SER A 183 11.50 -10.17 5.04
C SER A 183 12.74 -9.85 4.21
N ARG A 184 12.86 -8.62 3.68
CA ARG A 184 13.99 -8.18 2.87
C ARG A 184 14.64 -6.92 3.44
N PRO A 185 15.97 -6.73 3.27
CA PRO A 185 16.68 -5.51 3.69
C PRO A 185 16.26 -4.24 2.94
N ARG A 186 15.30 -4.33 2.02
CA ARG A 186 14.59 -3.20 1.41
C ARG A 186 13.11 -3.47 1.60
N HIS A 187 12.43 -2.63 2.38
CA HIS A 187 10.97 -2.62 2.53
C HIS A 187 10.33 -2.46 1.15
N ALA A 188 10.07 -3.57 0.47
CA ALA A 188 9.42 -3.57 -0.82
C ALA A 188 7.92 -3.53 -0.57
N ASP A 189 7.27 -2.60 -1.24
CA ASP A 189 5.82 -2.55 -1.31
C ASP A 189 5.28 -3.85 -1.93
N VAL A 190 4.29 -4.45 -1.25
CA VAL A 190 3.68 -5.72 -1.63
C VAL A 190 2.86 -5.60 -2.94
N ARG A 191 2.67 -4.37 -3.47
CA ARG A 191 2.09 -4.08 -4.79
C ARG A 191 2.67 -4.89 -5.97
N SER A 192 3.84 -5.52 -5.82
CA SER A 192 4.44 -6.36 -6.87
C SER A 192 3.90 -7.79 -6.94
N GLY A 193 2.99 -8.20 -6.05
CA GLY A 193 2.43 -9.56 -6.01
C GLY A 193 3.45 -10.64 -5.62
N PRO A 194 3.05 -11.92 -5.50
CA PRO A 194 4.00 -13.00 -5.22
C PRO A 194 5.02 -13.11 -6.37
N PRO A 195 6.32 -13.38 -6.08
CA PRO A 195 7.32 -13.51 -7.13
C PRO A 195 6.94 -14.61 -8.14
N ALA A 196 7.07 -14.32 -9.44
CA ALA A 196 6.85 -15.29 -10.52
C ALA A 196 7.75 -16.55 -10.45
N ALA A 197 8.70 -16.61 -9.51
CA ALA A 197 9.68 -17.68 -9.37
C ALA A 197 9.14 -18.96 -8.71
N ASP A 198 8.02 -18.95 -7.99
CA ASP A 198 7.54 -20.15 -7.27
C ASP A 198 6.39 -20.92 -7.94
N GLN A 199 5.73 -20.34 -8.96
CA GLN A 199 4.70 -21.06 -9.74
C GLN A 199 5.27 -22.27 -10.52
N ARG A 200 6.59 -22.28 -10.81
CA ARG A 200 7.25 -23.42 -11.48
C ARG A 200 7.64 -24.55 -10.53
N ARG A 201 7.75 -24.32 -9.22
CA ARG A 201 8.08 -25.39 -8.25
C ARG A 201 6.85 -26.20 -7.83
N SER A 202 5.67 -25.57 -7.76
CA SER A 202 4.40 -26.25 -7.49
C SER A 202 3.94 -27.16 -8.64
N ALA A 203 4.25 -26.82 -9.90
CA ALA A 203 3.98 -27.70 -11.04
C ALA A 203 4.92 -28.93 -11.10
N GLY A 204 6.13 -28.83 -10.53
CA GLY A 204 7.11 -29.92 -10.49
C GLY A 204 6.84 -30.99 -9.42
N HIS A 205 6.07 -30.67 -8.38
CA HIS A 205 5.78 -31.60 -7.28
C HIS A 205 4.53 -32.46 -7.52
N HIS A 206 3.70 -32.13 -8.53
CA HIS A 206 2.55 -32.95 -8.93
C HIS A 206 2.87 -34.07 -9.92
N ARG A 207 4.11 -34.21 -10.40
CA ARG A 207 4.50 -35.27 -11.36
C ARG A 207 5.37 -36.39 -10.77
N ARG A 208 5.42 -36.53 -9.44
CA ARG A 208 6.23 -37.58 -8.75
C ARG A 208 5.46 -38.39 -7.69
N LYS A 209 4.16 -38.60 -7.88
CA LYS A 209 3.36 -39.58 -7.09
C LYS A 209 2.56 -40.56 -7.95
N THR A 210 3.14 -41.04 -9.04
CA THR A 210 2.72 -42.29 -9.71
C THR A 210 3.98 -43.05 -10.17
N GLY A 211 4.77 -43.54 -9.21
CA GLY A 211 5.88 -44.44 -9.46
C GLY A 211 5.51 -45.83 -8.95
N GLY A 212 5.02 -46.68 -9.86
CA GLY A 212 4.78 -48.09 -9.59
C GLY A 212 6.06 -48.82 -9.18
N ALA A 213 5.90 -49.83 -8.33
CA ALA A 213 6.94 -50.66 -7.75
C ALA A 213 7.83 -51.37 -8.80
N PRO A 214 9.08 -51.74 -8.47
CA PRO A 214 9.99 -52.38 -9.39
C PRO A 214 9.69 -53.88 -9.55
N SER A 215 9.78 -54.38 -10.78
CA SER A 215 9.77 -55.81 -11.09
C SER A 215 11.14 -56.42 -10.81
N VAL A 216 11.17 -57.56 -10.11
CA VAL A 216 12.32 -58.47 -10.11
C VAL A 216 11.85 -59.85 -10.59
N ALA A 217 12.61 -60.38 -11.55
CA ALA A 217 12.37 -61.58 -12.34
C ALA A 217 12.66 -62.89 -11.57
N GLY A 218 12.15 -64.03 -12.07
CA GLY A 218 12.72 -65.35 -11.72
C GLY A 218 11.87 -66.61 -11.96
N ARG A 219 11.81 -67.05 -13.22
CA ARG A 219 11.82 -68.45 -13.72
C ARG A 219 11.36 -69.66 -12.86
N ALA A 220 10.45 -70.42 -13.49
CA ALA A 220 10.55 -71.84 -13.90
C ALA A 220 9.98 -72.99 -13.04
N ALA A 221 9.37 -73.94 -13.78
CA ALA A 221 9.11 -75.38 -13.52
C ALA A 221 8.02 -75.70 -12.47
N SER A 222 7.24 -76.78 -12.52
CA SER A 222 6.94 -77.86 -13.48
C SER A 222 5.83 -78.70 -12.82
N GLY A 223 4.90 -79.25 -13.60
CA GLY A 223 4.39 -80.61 -13.38
C GLY A 223 3.24 -80.87 -12.39
N ALA A 224 2.22 -81.56 -12.95
CA ALA A 224 1.39 -82.61 -12.33
C ALA A 224 0.44 -82.23 -11.18
N ALA A 225 -0.72 -82.85 -10.95
CA ALA A 225 -1.59 -83.76 -11.68
C ALA A 225 -2.82 -83.99 -10.75
N LEU A 226 -3.97 -84.29 -11.35
CA LEU A 226 -5.00 -85.23 -10.87
C LEU A 226 -5.99 -84.88 -9.72
N THR A 227 -7.26 -85.16 -10.04
CA THR A 227 -8.39 -85.64 -9.22
C THR A 227 -9.05 -84.65 -8.25
N GLY A 228 -10.38 -84.51 -8.15
CA GLY A 228 -11.50 -85.16 -8.82
C GLY A 228 -12.85 -84.76 -8.18
N VAL A 229 -13.93 -85.13 -8.89
CA VAL A 229 -15.21 -85.66 -8.37
C VAL A 229 -16.23 -84.70 -7.70
N ARG A 230 -17.48 -84.83 -8.22
CA ARG A 230 -18.84 -84.46 -7.72
C ARG A 230 -19.23 -82.98 -7.87
N GLY A 231 -20.36 -82.65 -8.50
CA GLY A 231 -21.43 -83.46 -9.10
C GLY A 231 -22.33 -82.61 -9.99
#